data_AF-A0A9D0ZN67-F1
#
_entry.id   AF-A0A9D0ZN67-F1
#
_cell.length_a   1.000
_cell.length_b   1.000
_cell.length_c   1.000
_cell.angle_alpha   90.00
_cell.angle_beta   90.00
_cell.angle_gamma   90.00
#
_symmetry.space_group_name_H-M   'P 1'
#
loop_
_entity.id
_entity.type
_entity.pdbx_description
1 polymer ?
#
loop_
_entity_poly.entity_id
_entity_poly.type
_entity_poly.pdbx_seq_one_letter_code
_entity_poly.pdbx_strand_id
1 'polypeptide(L)' 'MTSQLKEEIPPAYIETAEYDCLHDEGLFYAERLKQNGADVTVYETKGTIHGYDFRLKSRITEESISKRLAFLKRIFKI' A
#
# COMPACT_ATOMS: atom_id res chain seq x y z
N MET A 1 15.79 -3.82 -13.79
CA MET A 1 16.69 -4.55 -12.86
C MET A 1 15.93 -4.73 -11.56
N THR A 2 15.70 -5.96 -11.10
CA THR A 2 15.07 -6.19 -9.79
C THR A 2 16.16 -6.31 -8.72
N SER A 3 16.25 -5.32 -7.82
CA SER A 3 17.15 -5.35 -6.66
C SER A 3 16.83 -6.54 -5.75
N GLN A 4 17.83 -7.13 -5.08
CA GLN A 4 17.62 -8.23 -4.14
C GLN A 4 16.81 -7.76 -2.92
N LEU A 5 15.84 -8.57 -2.48
CA LEU A 5 15.08 -8.32 -1.26
C LEU A 5 15.90 -8.72 -0.02
N LYS A 6 15.60 -8.12 1.13
CA LYS A 6 16.17 -8.52 2.42
C LYS A 6 15.66 -9.92 2.81
N GLU A 7 16.43 -10.63 3.63
CA GLU A 7 16.06 -11.97 4.13
C GLU A 7 14.80 -11.93 4.99
N GLU A 8 14.66 -10.91 5.84
CA GLU A 8 13.44 -10.67 6.63
C GLU A 8 12.76 -9.39 6.13
N ILE A 9 11.49 -9.52 5.75
CA ILE A 9 10.68 -8.44 5.21
C ILE A 9 9.58 -8.14 6.24
N PRO A 10 9.49 -6.90 6.76
CA PRO A 10 8.44 -6.55 7.70
C PRO A 10 7.05 -6.62 7.02
N PRO A 11 5.96 -6.77 7.80
CA PRO A 11 4.61 -6.61 7.28
C PRO A 11 4.48 -5.29 6.52
N ALA A 12 3.84 -5.34 5.35
CA ALA A 12 3.75 -4.20 4.45
C ALA A 12 2.30 -3.86 4.12
N TYR A 13 2.02 -2.56 4.03
CA TYR A 13 0.79 -2.03 3.47
C TYR A 13 1.14 -1.31 2.17
N ILE A 14 0.56 -1.77 1.06
CA ILE A 14 0.76 -1.20 -0.27
C ILE A 14 -0.58 -0.66 -0.76
N GLU A 15 -0.59 0.61 -1.12
CA GLU A 15 -1.78 1.29 -1.61
C GLU A 15 -1.49 1.88 -2.98
N THR A 16 -2.34 1.57 -3.95
CA THR A 16 -2.22 2.06 -5.32
C THR A 16 -3.42 2.93 -5.68
N ALA A 17 -3.22 3.83 -6.64
CA ALA A 17 -4.28 4.62 -7.25
C ALA A 17 -4.66 4.06 -8.62
N GLU A 18 -5.95 4.06 -8.97
CA GLU A 18 -6.47 3.46 -10.21
C GLU A 18 -5.93 4.16 -11.46
N TYR A 19 -5.79 5.49 -11.43
CA TYR A 19 -5.26 6.29 -12.52
C TYR A 19 -3.84 6.77 -12.20
N ASP A 20 -2.95 5.83 -11.91
CA ASP A 20 -1.53 6.07 -11.64
C ASP A 20 -0.67 5.16 -12.53
N CYS A 21 0.34 5.73 -13.20
CA CYS A 21 1.26 4.94 -14.03
C CYS A 21 2.10 3.95 -13.21
N LEU A 22 2.17 4.13 -11.89
CA LEU A 22 2.87 3.24 -10.96
C LEU A 22 1.97 2.10 -10.44
N HIS A 23 0.69 2.03 -10.84
CA HIS A 23 -0.28 1.08 -10.30
C HIS A 23 0.20 -0.38 -10.42
N ASP A 24 0.49 -0.82 -11.64
CA ASP A 24 0.89 -2.20 -11.93
C ASP A 24 2.23 -2.56 -11.27
N GLU A 25 3.18 -1.62 -11.23
CA GLU A 25 4.46 -1.83 -10.53
C GLU A 25 4.27 -1.97 -9.02
N GLY A 26 3.35 -1.22 -8.42
CA GLY A 26 2.97 -1.35 -7.02
C GLY A 26 2.38 -2.73 -6.70
N LEU A 27 1.50 -3.24 -7.57
CA LEU A 27 0.93 -4.59 -7.43
C LEU A 27 1.98 -5.68 -7.64
N PHE A 28 2.84 -5.53 -8.64
CA PHE A 28 3.95 -6.45 -8.88
C PHE A 28 4.91 -6.51 -7.70
N TYR A 29 5.23 -5.36 -7.09
CA TYR A 29 6.05 -5.33 -5.89
C TYR A 29 5.36 -6.01 -4.70
N ALA A 30 4.06 -5.77 -4.50
CA ALA A 30 3.29 -6.44 -3.45
C ALA A 30 3.33 -7.96 -3.58
N GLU A 31 3.14 -8.47 -4.80
CA GLU A 31 3.21 -9.90 -5.09
C GLU A 31 4.62 -10.45 -4.85
N ARG A 32 5.66 -9.71 -5.28
CA ARG A 32 7.04 -10.08 -5.02
C ARG A 32 7.35 -10.18 -3.52
N LEU A 33 6.85 -9.26 -2.70
CA LEU A 33 7.00 -9.31 -1.24
C LEU A 33 6.28 -10.53 -0.64
N LYS A 34 5.04 -10.81 -1.07
CA LYS A 34 4.27 -12.00 -0.63
C LYS A 34 5.01 -13.30 -0.94
N GLN A 35 5.53 -13.44 -2.16
CA GLN A 35 6.29 -14.62 -2.59
C GLN A 35 7.56 -14.84 -1.78
N ASN A 36 8.09 -13.79 -1.14
CA ASN A 36 9.25 -13.84 -0.26
C ASN A 36 8.86 -13.88 1.23
N GLY A 37 7.61 -14.25 1.55
CA GLY A 37 7.17 -14.55 2.91
C GLY A 37 6.68 -13.37 3.75
N ALA A 38 6.56 -12.17 3.16
CA ALA A 38 6.04 -11.00 3.88
C ALA A 38 4.51 -11.08 4.07
N ASP A 39 3.99 -10.60 5.20
CA ASP A 39 2.55 -10.30 5.38
C ASP A 39 2.23 -8.98 4.66
N VAL A 40 1.57 -9.04 3.51
CA VAL A 40 1.29 -7.87 2.67
C VAL A 40 -0.21 -7.62 2.57
N THR A 41 -0.64 -6.44 3.03
CA THR A 41 -1.98 -5.90 2.82
C THR A 41 -1.96 -4.97 1.61
N VAL A 42 -2.85 -5.20 0.64
CA VAL A 42 -2.97 -4.36 -0.57
C VAL A 42 -4.32 -3.64 -0.56
N TYR A 43 -4.32 -2.35 -0.89
CA TYR A 43 -5.53 -1.56 -1.10
C TYR A 43 -5.45 -0.76 -2.39
N GLU A 44 -6.27 -1.12 -3.36
CA GLU A 44 -6.38 -0.42 -4.64
C GLU A 44 -7.50 0.61 -4.54
N THR A 45 -7.16 1.89 -4.54
CA THR A 45 -8.15 2.96 -4.50
C THR A 45 -8.81 3.13 -5.87
N LYS A 46 -10.11 3.40 -5.88
CA LYS A 46 -10.91 3.61 -7.09
C LYS A 46 -11.17 5.09 -7.34
N GLY A 47 -11.09 5.52 -8.59
CA GLY A 47 -11.34 6.91 -8.98
C GLY A 47 -10.24 7.89 -8.57
N THR A 48 -9.04 7.41 -8.22
CA THR A 48 -7.94 8.22 -7.67
C THR A 48 -6.80 8.37 -8.65
N ILE A 49 -6.07 9.47 -8.51
CA ILE A 49 -4.81 9.74 -9.22
C ILE A 49 -3.63 9.58 -8.27
N HIS A 50 -2.41 9.59 -8.83
CA HIS A 50 -1.20 9.75 -8.04
C HIS A 50 -1.29 10.96 -7.10
N GLY A 51 -0.99 10.75 -5.81
CA GLY A 51 -1.04 11.81 -4.78
C GLY A 51 -2.45 12.33 -4.45
N TYR A 52 -3.51 11.53 -4.68
CA TYR A 52 -4.89 11.92 -4.35
C TYR A 52 -5.08 12.36 -2.88
N ASP A 53 -4.23 11.86 -1.98
CA ASP A 53 -4.26 12.15 -0.55
C ASP A 53 -3.81 13.58 -0.18
N PHE A 54 -3.31 14.37 -1.14
CA PHE A 54 -3.18 15.83 -0.95
C PHE A 54 -4.53 16.51 -0.67
N ARG A 55 -5.64 15.91 -1.13
CA ARG A 55 -7.01 16.36 -0.84
C ARG A 55 -7.48 15.82 0.50
N LEU A 56 -6.92 16.35 1.59
CA LEU A 56 -7.14 15.87 2.97
C LEU A 56 -8.62 15.76 3.40
N LYS A 57 -9.50 16.62 2.88
CA LYS A 57 -10.94 16.65 3.21
C LYS A 57 -11.81 15.77 2.30
N SER A 58 -11.21 14.98 1.43
CA SER A 58 -11.98 14.09 0.57
C SER A 58 -12.33 12.81 1.33
N ARG A 59 -13.53 12.28 1.13
CA ARG A 59 -13.98 11.03 1.75
C ARG A 59 -12.99 9.88 1.50
N ILE A 60 -12.46 9.78 0.27
CA ILE A 60 -11.52 8.70 -0.07
C ILE A 60 -10.19 8.84 0.68
N THR A 61 -9.69 10.07 0.89
CA THR A 61 -8.48 10.31 1.68
C THR A 61 -8.70 9.95 3.15
N GLU A 62 -9.83 10.34 3.74
CA GLU A 62 -10.18 9.99 5.12
C GLU A 62 -10.30 8.47 5.32
N GLU A 63 -10.94 7.78 4.38
CA GLU A 63 -11.05 6.32 4.38
C GLU A 63 -9.70 5.61 4.24
N SER A 64 -8.81 6.12 3.37
CA SER A 64 -7.48 5.57 3.20
C SER A 64 -6.58 5.81 4.41
N ILE A 65 -6.61 7.01 5.01
CA ILE A 65 -5.91 7.29 6.27
C ILE A 65 -6.39 6.33 7.37
N SER A 66 -7.70 6.08 7.45
CA SER A 66 -8.25 5.14 8.43
C SER A 66 -7.73 3.72 8.23
N LYS A 67 -7.58 3.25 6.98
CA LYS A 67 -6.99 1.93 6.66
C LYS A 67 -5.51 1.87 7.01
N ARG A 68 -4.74 2.90 6.67
CA ARG A 68 -3.31 3.02 7.03
C ARG A 68 -3.13 2.96 8.55
N LEU A 69 -3.95 3.70 9.31
CA LEU A 69 -3.92 3.67 10.78
C LEU A 69 -4.33 2.31 11.34
N ALA A 70 -5.37 1.67 10.79
CA ALA A 70 -5.79 0.34 11.22
C ALA A 70 -4.68 -0.71 11.02
N PHE A 71 -3.96 -0.64 9.90
CA PHE A 71 -2.79 -1.47 9.65
C PHE A 71 -1.69 -1.22 10.71
N LEU A 72 -1.30 0.03 10.94
CA LEU A 72 -0.26 0.36 11.92
C LEU A 72 -0.64 -0.11 13.34
N LYS A 73 -1.89 0.13 13.77
CA LYS A 73 -2.41 -0.33 15.06
C LYS A 73 -2.34 -1.85 15.20
N ARG A 74 -2.70 -2.60 14.16
CA ARG A 74 -2.58 -4.07 14.13
C ARG A 74 -1.15 -4.53 14.32
N ILE A 75 -0.19 -3.93 13.61
CA ILE A 75 1.22 -4.34 13.64
C ILE A 75 1.89 -3.97 14.96
N PHE A 76 1.65 -2.75 15.47
CA PHE A 76 2.28 -2.27 16.71
C PHE A 76 1.50 -2.61 17.98
N LYS A 77 0.30 -3.18 17.85
CA LYS A 77 -0.61 -3.53 18.96
C LYS A 77 -0.94 -2.32 19.86
N ILE A 78 -1.23 -1.18 19.23
CA ILE A 78 -1.60 0.10 19.87
C ILE A 78 -3.02 0.55 19.50
#